data_AF-A0A436DUV7-F1
#
_entry.id   AF-A0A436DUV7-F1
#
_cell.length_a   1.000
_cell.length_b   1.000
_cell.length_c   1.000
_cell.angle_alpha   90.00
_cell.angle_beta   90.00
_cell.angle_gamma   90.00
#
_symmetry.space_group_name_H-M   'P 1'
#
loop_
_entity.id
_entity.type
_entity.pdbx_description
1 polymer ?
#
loop_
_entity_poly.entity_id
_entity_poly.type
_entity_poly.pdbx_seq_one_letter_code
_entity_poly.pdbx_strand_id
1 'polypeptide(L)'
;AVTMPDAEKAIMLAVPAAQTGSRSAGEIAARAISGLTEDGHFIAFVDAGGNVEAASEGFSALGILPETLAALVADVAAESDRIVKRLVPGGTASYPAGLARLTEERHLLVVIDEDQLDDTAPAGEHPTQTIAETAPAGDAASQPEQGREA
;
A
#
# COMPACT_ATOMS: atom_id res chain seq x y z
N ALA A 1 -4.09 10.64 27.76
CA ALA A 1 -3.31 11.72 27.13
C ALA A 1 -2.62 11.15 25.91
N VAL A 2 -2.59 11.88 24.81
CA VAL A 2 -1.80 11.51 23.64
C VAL A 2 -0.39 12.06 23.86
N THR A 3 0.64 11.30 23.50
CA THR A 3 2.03 11.76 23.58
C THR A 3 2.42 12.33 22.22
N MET A 4 2.89 13.57 22.22
CA MET A 4 3.39 14.25 21.02
C MET A 4 4.80 13.74 20.64
N PRO A 5 5.29 13.97 19.41
CA PRO A 5 6.63 13.53 18.98
C PRO A 5 7.80 14.03 19.86
N ASP A 6 7.60 15.13 20.59
CA ASP A 6 8.52 15.74 21.55
C ASP A 6 8.36 15.19 23.00
N ALA A 7 7.54 14.16 23.18
CA ALA A 7 7.16 13.56 24.46
C ALA A 7 6.26 14.42 25.38
N GLU A 8 5.73 15.55 24.90
CA GLU A 8 4.77 16.33 25.68
C GLU A 8 3.38 15.65 25.74
N LYS A 9 2.64 15.91 26.83
CA LYS A 9 1.28 15.39 27.01
C LYS A 9 0.27 16.31 26.32
N ALA A 10 -0.50 15.75 25.41
CA ALA A 10 -1.61 16.43 24.74
C ALA A 10 -2.98 15.87 25.14
N ILE A 11 -4.01 16.70 24.95
CA ILE A 11 -5.42 16.33 25.05
C ILE A 11 -5.98 16.29 23.62
N MET A 12 -6.50 15.14 23.20
CA MET A 12 -7.23 15.02 21.95
C MET A 12 -8.70 15.36 22.20
N LEU A 13 -9.18 16.40 21.54
CA LEU A 13 -10.60 16.78 21.54
C LEU A 13 -11.19 16.32 20.20
N ALA A 14 -12.14 15.38 20.25
CA ALA A 14 -12.84 14.88 19.08
C ALA A 14 -14.34 15.05 19.26
N VAL A 15 -15.02 15.54 18.23
CA VAL A 15 -16.49 15.67 18.20
C VAL A 15 -17.03 14.68 17.17
N PRO A 16 -17.88 13.72 17.57
CA PRO A 16 -18.51 12.79 16.64
C PRO A 16 -19.18 13.48 15.45
N ALA A 17 -18.86 13.04 14.23
CA ALA A 17 -19.40 13.61 13.01
C ALA A 17 -20.94 13.52 12.94
N ALA A 18 -21.56 12.53 13.60
CA ALA A 18 -23.00 12.38 13.71
C ALA A 18 -23.70 13.56 14.42
N GLN A 19 -22.99 14.32 15.27
CA GLN A 19 -23.53 15.53 15.90
C GLN A 19 -23.67 16.71 14.93
N THR A 20 -23.25 16.56 13.67
CA THR A 20 -23.48 17.55 12.60
C THR A 20 -24.85 17.40 11.90
N GLY A 21 -25.74 16.57 12.45
CA GLY A 21 -27.20 16.70 12.34
C GLY A 21 -27.88 16.25 11.04
N SER A 22 -27.17 16.16 9.91
CA SER A 22 -27.82 15.91 8.62
C SER A 22 -27.07 14.96 7.67
N ARG A 23 -25.98 14.33 8.12
CA ARG A 23 -25.08 13.58 7.23
C ARG A 23 -25.27 12.07 7.35
N SER A 24 -25.32 11.40 6.22
CA SER A 24 -25.30 9.94 6.17
C SER A 24 -23.92 9.38 6.56
N ALA A 25 -23.85 8.09 6.92
CA ALA A 25 -22.58 7.43 7.20
C ALA A 25 -21.62 7.46 6.00
N GLY A 26 -22.15 7.29 4.78
CA GLY A 26 -21.37 7.36 3.53
C GLY A 26 -20.78 8.75 3.28
N GLU A 27 -21.52 9.83 3.58
CA GLU A 27 -20.99 11.20 3.46
C GLU A 27 -19.88 11.50 4.49
N ILE A 28 -19.98 10.93 5.69
CA ILE A 28 -18.95 11.05 6.71
C ILE A 28 -17.70 10.29 6.25
N ALA A 29 -17.87 9.07 5.73
CA ALA A 29 -16.80 8.24 5.19
C ALA A 29 -16.08 8.92 4.01
N ALA A 30 -16.81 9.47 3.04
CA ALA A 30 -16.24 10.18 1.91
C ALA A 30 -15.41 11.40 2.35
N ARG A 31 -15.90 12.19 3.32
CA ARG A 31 -15.14 13.32 3.87
C ARG A 31 -13.90 12.89 4.65
N ALA A 32 -13.92 11.72 5.28
CA ALA A 32 -12.77 11.24 6.04
C ALA A 32 -11.59 10.91 5.11
N ILE A 33 -11.87 10.49 3.86
CA ILE A 33 -10.83 10.14 2.88
C ILE A 33 -10.57 11.22 1.82
N SER A 34 -11.41 12.27 1.73
CA SER A 34 -11.31 13.29 0.68
C SER A 34 -10.01 14.09 0.68
N GLY A 35 -9.28 14.11 1.80
CA GLY A 35 -8.00 14.82 1.92
C GLY A 35 -6.77 13.99 1.55
N LEU A 36 -6.95 12.73 1.12
CA LEU A 36 -5.84 11.82 0.80
C LEU A 36 -5.71 11.54 -0.72
N THR A 37 -6.40 12.29 -1.56
CA THR A 37 -6.35 12.11 -3.02
C THR A 37 -5.11 12.77 -3.62
N GLU A 38 -4.37 12.04 -4.44
CA GLU A 38 -3.22 12.50 -5.23
C GLU A 38 -3.33 11.88 -6.63
N ASP A 39 -2.72 12.47 -7.65
CA ASP A 39 -2.75 11.92 -9.01
C ASP A 39 -2.16 10.50 -9.03
N GLY A 40 -2.82 9.57 -9.71
CA GLY A 40 -2.46 8.15 -9.68
C GLY A 40 -2.70 7.44 -8.34
N HIS A 41 -3.21 8.11 -7.30
CA HIS A 41 -3.49 7.50 -5.99
C HIS A 41 -4.99 7.46 -5.70
N PHE A 42 -5.51 6.25 -5.59
CA PHE A 42 -6.92 5.99 -5.32
C PHE A 42 -7.12 5.37 -3.95
N ILE A 43 -8.18 5.79 -3.26
CA ILE A 43 -8.42 5.41 -1.88
C ILE A 43 -9.87 4.99 -1.68
N ALA A 44 -10.08 3.96 -0.87
CA ALA A 44 -11.41 3.52 -0.49
C ALA A 44 -11.47 3.05 0.97
N PHE A 45 -12.62 3.29 1.60
CA PHE A 45 -13.03 2.51 2.76
C PHE A 45 -13.77 1.26 2.32
N VAL A 46 -13.36 0.12 2.88
CA VAL A 46 -13.91 -1.19 2.59
C VAL A 46 -14.40 -1.83 3.89
N ASP A 47 -15.62 -2.35 3.89
CA ASP A 47 -16.20 -3.04 5.04
C ASP A 47 -15.63 -4.46 5.22
N ALA A 48 -16.06 -5.18 6.27
CA ALA A 48 -15.62 -6.55 6.53
C ALA A 48 -16.06 -7.58 5.46
N GLY A 49 -17.05 -7.24 4.62
CA GLY A 49 -17.52 -8.07 3.52
C GLY A 49 -16.82 -7.79 2.18
N GLY A 50 -15.95 -6.78 2.11
CA GLY A 50 -15.32 -6.35 0.85
C GLY A 50 -16.14 -5.32 0.07
N ASN A 51 -17.18 -4.72 0.64
CA ASN A 51 -17.96 -3.66 -0.02
C ASN A 51 -17.32 -2.29 0.19
N VAL A 52 -17.38 -1.45 -0.83
CA VAL A 52 -16.88 -0.07 -0.78
C VAL A 52 -17.91 0.82 -0.08
N GLU A 53 -17.53 1.40 1.05
CA GLU A 53 -18.37 2.34 1.81
C GLU A 53 -18.21 3.79 1.34
N ALA A 54 -16.99 4.13 0.90
CA ALA A 54 -16.64 5.41 0.28
C ALA A 54 -15.36 5.22 -0.53
N ALA A 55 -15.21 5.97 -1.61
CA ALA A 55 -13.99 5.99 -2.41
C ALA A 55 -13.67 7.39 -2.93
N SER A 56 -12.40 7.61 -3.28
CA SER A 56 -11.96 8.76 -4.04
C SER A 56 -12.56 8.76 -5.45
N GLU A 57 -12.52 9.92 -6.10
CA GLU A 57 -12.87 10.02 -7.51
C GLU A 57 -12.00 9.08 -8.36
N GLY A 58 -12.57 8.50 -9.42
CA GLY A 58 -11.86 7.59 -10.33
C GLY A 58 -11.59 6.18 -9.82
N PHE A 59 -11.79 5.88 -8.52
CA PHE A 59 -11.54 4.54 -7.96
C PHE A 59 -12.30 3.42 -8.71
N SER A 60 -13.54 3.67 -9.13
CA SER A 60 -14.34 2.68 -9.88
C SER A 60 -13.77 2.35 -11.26
N ALA A 61 -12.97 3.24 -11.86
CA ALA A 61 -12.35 3.03 -13.17
C ALA A 61 -11.22 1.98 -13.12
N LEU A 62 -10.65 1.73 -11.93
CA LEU A 62 -9.66 0.68 -11.72
C LEU A 62 -10.22 -0.72 -11.99
N GLY A 63 -11.55 -0.90 -11.92
CA GLY A 63 -12.20 -2.17 -12.22
C GLY A 63 -11.83 -3.31 -11.26
N ILE A 64 -11.47 -2.99 -10.01
CA ILE A 64 -11.20 -4.00 -8.98
C ILE A 64 -12.52 -4.69 -8.61
N LEU A 65 -12.55 -6.00 -8.77
CA LEU A 65 -13.76 -6.79 -8.54
C LEU A 65 -14.08 -6.92 -7.04
N PRO A 66 -15.37 -7.00 -6.65
CA PRO A 66 -15.76 -7.17 -5.25
C PRO A 66 -15.16 -8.41 -4.58
N GLU A 67 -15.02 -9.53 -5.31
CA GLU A 67 -14.35 -10.73 -4.81
C GLU A 67 -12.87 -10.51 -4.49
N THR A 68 -12.20 -9.63 -5.24
CA THR A 68 -10.82 -9.25 -5.00
C THR A 68 -10.71 -8.43 -3.71
N LEU A 69 -11.64 -7.51 -3.47
CA LEU A 69 -11.71 -6.74 -2.22
C LEU A 69 -11.98 -7.66 -1.03
N ALA A 70 -12.94 -8.59 -1.14
CA ALA A 70 -13.24 -9.56 -0.10
C ALA A 70 -12.03 -10.46 0.23
N ALA A 71 -11.28 -10.88 -0.78
CA ALA A 71 -10.04 -11.65 -0.58
C ALA A 71 -8.97 -10.84 0.17
N LEU A 72 -8.77 -9.56 -0.19
CA LEU A 72 -7.85 -8.67 0.53
C LEU A 72 -8.25 -8.48 1.99
N VAL A 73 -9.55 -8.34 2.27
CA VAL A 73 -10.08 -8.23 3.63
C VAL A 73 -9.80 -9.52 4.42
N ALA A 74 -10.00 -10.68 3.81
CA ALA A 74 -9.68 -11.96 4.45
C ALA A 74 -8.17 -12.09 4.74
N ASP A 75 -7.32 -11.66 3.81
CA ASP A 75 -5.86 -11.68 3.97
C ASP A 75 -5.42 -10.79 5.15
N VAL A 76 -5.87 -9.53 5.20
CA VAL A 76 -5.46 -8.59 6.26
C VAL A 76 -6.02 -8.95 7.64
N ALA A 77 -7.14 -9.69 7.69
CA ALA A 77 -7.67 -10.22 8.94
C ALA A 77 -6.72 -11.27 9.56
N ALA A 78 -6.03 -12.05 8.74
CA ALA A 78 -5.03 -13.03 9.17
C ALA A 78 -3.68 -12.39 9.55
N GLU A 79 -3.41 -11.16 9.12
CA GLU A 79 -2.13 -10.51 9.37
C GLU A 79 -1.99 -9.81 10.72
N SER A 80 -0.84 -10.05 11.34
CA SER A 80 -0.53 -9.55 12.69
C SER A 80 -0.22 -8.06 12.71
N ASP A 81 0.38 -7.54 11.64
CA ASP A 81 0.67 -6.11 11.47
C ASP A 81 -0.52 -5.30 10.95
N ARG A 82 -1.64 -5.99 10.65
CA ARG A 82 -2.90 -5.43 10.16
C ARG A 82 -2.76 -4.72 8.81
N ILE A 83 -1.76 -5.07 8.00
CA ILE A 83 -1.50 -4.46 6.69
C ILE A 83 -1.14 -5.54 5.67
N VAL A 84 -1.75 -5.47 4.48
CA VAL A 84 -1.35 -6.26 3.30
C VAL A 84 -0.86 -5.31 2.22
N LYS A 85 0.25 -5.65 1.56
CA LYS A 85 0.81 -4.90 0.42
C LYS A 85 1.07 -5.85 -0.75
N ARG A 86 0.29 -5.74 -1.83
CA ARG A 86 0.45 -6.62 -3.01
C ARG A 86 -0.14 -5.99 -4.26
N LEU A 87 0.16 -6.60 -5.40
CA LEU A 87 -0.54 -6.31 -6.65
C LEU A 87 -1.97 -6.85 -6.60
N VAL A 88 -2.91 -6.04 -7.04
CA VAL A 88 -4.35 -6.32 -7.05
C VAL A 88 -4.85 -6.31 -8.49
N PRO A 89 -5.50 -7.38 -8.96
CA PRO A 89 -6.11 -7.40 -10.29
C PRO A 89 -7.22 -6.35 -10.41
N GLY A 90 -7.09 -5.48 -11.41
CA GLY A 90 -8.14 -4.57 -11.84
C GLY A 90 -8.68 -4.95 -13.23
N GLY A 91 -9.30 -3.98 -13.90
CA GLY A 91 -9.96 -4.20 -15.19
C GLY A 91 -8.97 -4.49 -16.33
N THR A 92 -7.93 -3.67 -16.47
CA THR A 92 -6.96 -3.76 -17.57
C THR A 92 -5.54 -4.08 -17.13
N ALA A 93 -5.23 -3.87 -15.85
CA ALA A 93 -3.90 -4.02 -15.27
C ALA A 93 -3.96 -4.59 -13.85
N SER A 94 -2.80 -4.85 -13.27
CA SER A 94 -2.67 -5.13 -11.83
C SER A 94 -2.04 -3.92 -11.15
N TYR A 95 -2.64 -3.45 -10.06
CA TYR A 95 -2.23 -2.23 -9.38
C TYR A 95 -1.51 -2.53 -8.08
N PRO A 96 -0.38 -1.87 -7.76
CA PRO A 96 0.16 -1.86 -6.40
C PRO A 96 -0.89 -1.33 -5.43
N ALA A 97 -1.21 -2.12 -4.40
CA ALA A 97 -2.17 -1.73 -3.40
C ALA A 97 -1.73 -2.09 -1.98
N GLY A 98 -2.14 -1.24 -1.03
CA GLY A 98 -2.04 -1.46 0.40
C GLY A 98 -3.41 -1.47 1.04
N LEU A 99 -3.77 -2.54 1.76
CA LEU A 99 -4.97 -2.59 2.59
C LEU A 99 -4.56 -2.61 4.07
N ALA A 100 -5.05 -1.63 4.84
CA ALA A 100 -4.85 -1.55 6.28
C ALA A 100 -6.17 -1.77 7.03
N ARG A 101 -6.17 -2.64 8.03
CA ARG A 101 -7.32 -2.83 8.93
C ARG A 101 -7.33 -1.72 9.98
N LEU A 102 -8.29 -0.80 9.88
CA LEU A 102 -8.45 0.30 10.85
C LEU A 102 -9.21 -0.18 12.08
N THR A 103 -10.33 -0.86 11.87
CA THR A 103 -11.13 -1.59 12.86
C THR A 103 -11.51 -2.95 12.28
N GLU A 104 -12.16 -3.82 13.06
CA GLU A 104 -12.62 -5.11 12.51
C GLU A 104 -13.65 -4.96 11.37
N GLU A 105 -14.39 -3.86 11.38
CA GLU A 105 -15.47 -3.60 10.40
C GLU A 105 -15.04 -2.65 9.27
N ARG A 106 -13.86 -2.02 9.35
CA ARG A 106 -13.43 -1.00 8.39
C ARG A 106 -11.95 -1.10 8.06
N HIS A 107 -11.70 -1.08 6.76
CA HIS A 107 -10.38 -1.16 6.15
C HIS A 107 -10.14 0.09 5.28
N LEU A 108 -8.89 0.51 5.18
CA LEU A 108 -8.44 1.56 4.26
C LEU A 108 -7.63 0.90 3.15
N LEU A 109 -8.14 0.99 1.92
CA LEU A 109 -7.45 0.57 0.72
C LEU A 109 -6.82 1.79 0.06
N VAL A 110 -5.55 1.68 -0.29
CA VAL A 110 -4.82 2.62 -1.15
C VAL A 110 -4.34 1.84 -2.36
N VAL A 111 -4.60 2.35 -3.56
CA VAL A 111 -4.22 1.75 -4.85
C VAL A 111 -3.46 2.79 -5.66
N ILE A 112 -2.38 2.37 -6.29
CA ILE A 112 -1.53 3.22 -7.10
C ILE A 112 -1.67 2.80 -8.56
N ASP A 113 -1.98 3.75 -9.43
CA ASP A 113 -1.98 3.62 -10.89
C ASP A 113 -0.71 4.28 -11.42
N GLU A 114 0.33 3.47 -11.60
CA GLU A 114 1.66 3.93 -11.99
C GLU A 114 1.66 4.60 -13.38
N ASP A 115 0.78 4.18 -14.29
CA ASP A 115 0.65 4.77 -15.63
C ASP A 115 0.24 6.25 -15.58
N GLN A 116 -0.51 6.67 -14.55
CA GLN A 116 -0.89 8.07 -14.35
C GLN A 116 0.12 8.87 -13.53
N LEU A 117 1.03 8.20 -12.81
CA LEU A 117 2.14 8.86 -12.13
C LEU A 117 3.20 9.32 -13.13
N ASP A 118 3.48 8.50 -14.15
CA ASP A 118 4.51 8.79 -15.15
C ASP A 118 4.17 9.99 -16.05
N ASP A 119 2.89 10.26 -16.31
CA ASP A 119 2.43 11.43 -17.08
C ASP A 119 2.68 12.77 -16.35
N THR A 120 3.01 12.73 -15.05
CA THR A 120 3.26 13.93 -14.23
C THR A 120 4.76 14.18 -14.00
N ALA A 121 5.64 13.26 -14.38
CA ALA A 121 7.09 13.43 -14.27
C ALA A 121 7.68 14.11 -15.51
N PRO A 122 8.39 15.26 -15.40
CA PRO A 122 9.33 15.61 -16.46
C PRO A 122 10.36 14.49 -16.52
N ALA A 123 10.57 13.92 -17.71
CA ALA A 123 11.50 12.82 -17.96
C ALA A 123 12.88 13.11 -17.34
N GLY A 124 13.07 12.64 -16.10
CA GLY A 124 14.34 12.61 -15.41
C GLY A 124 14.97 11.27 -15.72
N GLU A 125 15.91 11.25 -16.64
CA GLU A 125 16.73 10.09 -16.97
C GLU A 125 17.32 9.49 -15.67
N HIS A 126 16.76 8.38 -15.20
CA HIS A 126 17.44 7.52 -14.25
C HIS A 126 18.56 6.82 -15.02
N PRO A 127 19.85 7.09 -14.76
CA PRO A 127 20.90 6.32 -15.38
C PRO A 127 20.80 4.90 -14.82
N THR A 128 20.54 3.93 -15.68
CA THR A 128 20.69 2.51 -15.35
C THR A 128 22.14 2.32 -14.89
N GLN A 129 22.35 2.19 -13.59
CA GLN A 129 23.64 1.77 -13.07
C GLN A 129 23.74 0.26 -13.31
N THR A 130 24.23 -0.10 -14.49
CA THR A 130 24.75 -1.45 -14.76
C THR A 130 25.89 -1.70 -13.78
N ILE A 131 25.57 -2.34 -12.65
CA ILE A 131 26.55 -3.01 -11.82
C ILE A 131 27.10 -4.19 -12.63
N ALA A 132 28.25 -3.96 -13.27
CA ALA A 132 29.06 -5.02 -13.83
C ALA A 132 29.58 -5.89 -12.67
N GLU A 133 28.94 -7.04 -12.48
CA GLU A 133 29.40 -8.11 -11.62
C GLU A 133 30.76 -8.60 -12.15
N THR A 134 31.84 -8.05 -11.59
CA THR A 134 33.19 -8.57 -11.81
C THR A 134 33.42 -9.65 -10.78
N ALA A 135 33.33 -10.91 -11.21
CA ALA A 135 33.58 -12.09 -10.40
C ALA A 135 34.90 -11.98 -9.62
N PRO A 136 34.97 -12.43 -8.36
CA PRO A 136 36.23 -12.52 -7.65
C PRO A 136 37.02 -13.70 -8.25
N ALA A 137 38.21 -13.39 -8.78
CA ALA A 137 39.22 -14.40 -9.02
C ALA A 137 39.65 -14.98 -7.67
N GLY A 138 39.15 -16.17 -7.36
CA GLY A 138 39.61 -16.96 -6.22
C GLY A 138 41.07 -17.35 -6.42
N ASP A 139 41.94 -16.77 -5.60
CA ASP A 139 43.30 -17.26 -5.38
C ASP A 139 43.19 -18.58 -4.60
N ALA A 140 43.18 -19.69 -5.34
CA ALA A 140 43.19 -21.03 -4.78
C ALA A 140 44.62 -21.45 -4.45
N ALA A 141 44.93 -21.31 -3.17
CA ALA A 141 45.94 -22.00 -2.38
C ALA A 141 46.61 -23.25 -3.01
N SER A 142 47.94 -23.21 -2.99
CA SER A 142 48.85 -24.23 -2.46
C SER A 142 48.59 -25.71 -2.82
N GLN A 143 49.44 -26.23 -3.70
CA GLN A 143 49.65 -27.66 -3.98
C GLN A 143 49.95 -28.46 -2.69
N PRO A 144 49.31 -29.61 -2.46
CA PRO A 144 49.88 -30.65 -1.62
C PRO A 144 50.77 -31.58 -2.45
N GLU A 145 51.94 -31.87 -1.90
CA GLU A 145 52.89 -32.87 -2.35
C GLU A 145 52.25 -34.27 -2.43
N GLN A 146 52.39 -34.95 -3.56
CA GLN A 146 52.31 -36.41 -3.63
C GLN A 146 53.36 -36.92 -4.63
N GLY A 147 54.42 -37.52 -4.09
CA GLY A 147 55.37 -38.31 -4.87
C GLY A 147 54.81 -39.70 -5.17
N ARG A 148 55.14 -40.24 -6.36
CA ARG A 148 55.42 -41.67 -6.55
C ARG A 148 56.13 -41.95 -7.89
N GLU A 149 57.35 -42.46 -7.76
CA GLU A 149 58.05 -43.50 -8.55
C GLU A 149 58.08 -43.44 -10.10
N ALA A 150 59.28 -43.29 -10.66
CA ALA A 150 60.00 -44.34 -11.40
C ALA A 150 61.51 -44.02 -11.45
#